data_AF-A0A3B9SHZ5-F1
#
_entry.id   AF-A0A3B9SHZ5-F1
#
_cell.length_a   1.000
_cell.length_b   1.000
_cell.length_c   1.000
_cell.angle_alpha   90.00
_cell.angle_beta   90.00
_cell.angle_gamma   90.00
#
_symmetry.space_group_name_H-M   'P 1'
#
loop_
_entity.id
_entity.type
_entity.pdbx_description
1 polymer ?
#
loop_
_entity_poly.entity_id
_entity_poly.type
_entity_poly.pdbx_seq_one_letter_code
_entity_poly.pdbx_strand_id
1 'polypeptide(L)'
;MEKTKIEYLWHDKKRIWGLPISFTNYAISDDRFFEKKGVFNIEESELLLYRVKDISLKRSFWQRLCGVGTITIYSSDTDKSEQIVKNIAHPNEVKELLHRQIEKKKEEKGMGVTEFIQNGPVN
;
A
#
# COMPACT_ATOMS: atom_id res chain seq x y z
N MET A 1 27.33 3.55 12.90
CA MET A 1 26.25 3.10 12.00
C MET A 1 25.01 3.89 12.36
N GLU A 2 24.80 4.99 11.66
CA GLU A 2 23.60 5.82 11.80
C GLU A 2 22.42 4.96 11.39
N LYS A 3 21.55 4.60 12.35
CA LYS A 3 20.30 3.93 12.02
C LYS A 3 19.48 4.96 11.27
N THR A 4 19.44 4.88 9.94
CA THR A 4 18.58 5.72 9.12
C THR A 4 17.17 5.55 9.65
N LYS A 5 16.69 6.55 10.37
CA LYS A 5 15.40 6.49 11.05
C LYS A 5 14.35 6.69 9.97
N ILE A 6 13.83 5.59 9.43
CA ILE A 6 12.76 5.64 8.44
C ILE A 6 11.54 6.25 9.13
N GLU A 7 11.07 7.39 8.63
CA GLU A 7 9.84 8.02 9.12
C GLU A 7 8.64 7.31 8.50
N TYR A 8 7.87 6.64 9.35
CA TYR A 8 6.63 5.98 8.94
C TYR A 8 5.48 6.98 9.07
N LEU A 9 4.82 7.29 7.96
CA LEU A 9 3.62 8.11 7.90
C LEU A 9 2.39 7.36 8.43
N TRP A 10 2.39 6.05 8.24
CA TRP A 10 1.32 5.19 8.71
C TRP A 10 1.86 3.80 9.04
N HIS A 11 1.32 3.19 10.08
CA HIS A 11 1.61 1.82 10.46
C HIS A 11 0.32 1.13 10.91
N ASP A 12 0.09 -0.09 10.47
CA ASP A 12 -1.01 -0.92 10.98
C ASP A 12 -0.63 -2.40 10.93
N LYS A 13 -1.39 -3.20 11.65
CA LYS A 13 -1.24 -4.64 11.68
C LYS A 13 -2.48 -5.27 11.09
N LYS A 14 -2.31 -6.30 10.28
CA LYS A 14 -3.45 -7.04 9.73
C LYS A 14 -4.32 -7.57 10.87
N ARG A 15 -5.61 -7.29 10.78
CA ARG A 15 -6.60 -7.76 11.76
C ARG A 15 -7.27 -9.04 11.27
N ILE A 16 -7.59 -9.94 12.17
CA ILE A 16 -8.35 -11.16 11.89
C ILE A 16 -9.59 -11.07 12.78
N TRP A 17 -10.78 -11.02 12.19
CA TRP A 17 -12.05 -10.78 12.90
C TRP A 17 -12.04 -9.50 13.77
N GLY A 18 -11.33 -8.45 13.34
CA GLY A 18 -11.19 -7.20 14.09
C GLY A 18 -10.05 -7.17 15.11
N LEU A 19 -9.46 -8.32 15.45
CA LEU A 19 -8.37 -8.42 16.43
C LEU A 19 -6.98 -8.42 15.75
N PRO A 20 -5.97 -7.72 16.31
CA PRO A 20 -4.63 -7.61 15.75
C PRO A 20 -3.75 -8.84 16.06
N ILE A 21 -4.25 -10.04 15.77
CA ILE A 21 -3.60 -11.32 16.12
C ILE A 21 -2.58 -11.74 15.05
N SER A 22 -2.57 -11.09 13.89
CA SER A 22 -1.64 -11.47 12.84
C SER A 22 -0.22 -10.97 13.11
N PHE A 23 0.75 -11.67 12.54
CA PHE A 23 2.15 -11.27 12.54
C PHE A 23 2.52 -10.48 11.28
N THR A 24 1.51 -9.95 10.58
CA THR A 24 1.71 -9.14 9.38
C THR A 24 1.58 -7.67 9.74
N ASN A 25 2.69 -6.95 9.66
CA ASN A 25 2.74 -5.51 9.87
C ASN A 25 2.90 -4.82 8.52
N TYR A 26 2.17 -3.73 8.36
CA TYR A 26 2.22 -2.86 7.21
C TYR A 26 2.69 -1.48 7.66
N ALA A 27 3.60 -0.89 6.92
CA ALA A 27 4.02 0.48 7.15
C ALA A 27 4.16 1.23 5.83
N ILE A 28 3.82 2.51 5.85
CA ILE A 28 3.96 3.42 4.72
C ILE A 28 4.95 4.50 5.12
N SER A 29 6.00 4.65 4.32
CA SER A 29 6.95 5.77 4.35
C SER A 29 6.59 6.75 3.23
N ASP A 30 7.33 7.85 3.12
CA ASP A 30 7.12 8.84 2.07
C ASP A 30 7.41 8.28 0.67
N ASP A 31 8.40 7.38 0.53
CA ASP A 31 8.86 6.82 -0.76
C ASP A 31 8.49 5.34 -1.00
N ARG A 32 8.24 4.58 0.08
CA ARG A 32 8.10 3.12 0.06
C ARG A 32 6.96 2.62 0.94
N PHE A 33 6.36 1.54 0.50
CA PHE A 33 5.49 0.67 1.29
C PHE A 33 6.28 -0.53 1.81
N PHE A 34 6.08 -0.89 3.08
CA PHE A 34 6.72 -2.01 3.74
C PHE A 34 5.69 -3.04 4.17
N GLU A 35 5.87 -4.29 3.75
CA GLU A 35 5.15 -5.46 4.27
C GLU A 35 6.14 -6.33 5.05
N LYS A 36 5.84 -6.58 6.33
CA LYS A 36 6.61 -7.50 7.16
C LYS A 36 5.70 -8.63 7.61
N LYS A 37 5.98 -9.86 7.22
CA LYS A 37 5.19 -11.05 7.57
C LYS A 37 6.09 -12.18 8.07
N GLY A 38 5.67 -12.87 9.13
CA GLY A 38 6.42 -14.02 9.62
C GLY A 38 6.19 -14.32 11.10
N VAL A 39 6.33 -15.59 11.47
CA VAL A 39 6.31 -16.04 12.87
C VAL A 39 7.67 -16.59 13.27
N PHE A 40 8.18 -17.56 12.49
CA PHE A 40 9.52 -18.15 12.67
C PHE A 40 10.52 -17.63 11.64
N ASN A 41 10.08 -17.50 10.38
CA ASN A 41 10.83 -16.84 9.32
C ASN A 41 10.19 -15.48 9.06
N ILE A 42 10.98 -14.42 9.20
CA ILE A 42 10.54 -13.04 8.96
C ILE A 42 10.88 -12.69 7.52
N GLU A 43 9.86 -12.45 6.71
CA GLU A 43 9.99 -11.92 5.36
C GLU A 43 9.60 -10.44 5.37
N GLU A 44 10.51 -9.60 4.90
CA GLU A 44 10.31 -8.16 4.72
C GLU A 44 10.32 -7.85 3.23
N SER A 45 9.25 -7.23 2.73
CA SER A 45 9.09 -6.82 1.35
C SER A 45 8.88 -5.32 1.28
N GLU A 46 9.65 -4.66 0.41
CA GLU A 46 9.54 -3.24 0.15
C GLU A 46 8.99 -3.00 -1.26
N LEU A 47 8.06 -2.07 -1.39
CA LEU A 47 7.51 -1.63 -2.67
C LEU A 47 7.66 -0.11 -2.80
N LEU A 48 8.37 0.33 -3.84
CA LEU A 48 8.55 1.75 -4.13
C LEU A 48 7.23 2.36 -4.63
N LEU A 49 6.78 3.46 -4.00
CA LEU A 49 5.49 4.08 -4.31
C LEU A 49 5.42 4.60 -5.75
N TYR A 50 6.53 5.11 -6.29
CA TYR A 50 6.56 5.61 -7.68
C TYR A 50 6.35 4.50 -8.73
N ARG A 51 6.52 3.22 -8.38
CA ARG A 51 6.31 2.07 -9.28
C ARG A 51 4.88 1.54 -9.25
N VAL A 52 4.06 2.08 -8.35
CA VAL A 52 2.66 1.69 -8.23
C VAL A 52 1.90 2.22 -9.44
N LYS A 53 1.25 1.30 -10.15
CA LYS A 53 0.38 1.62 -11.27
C LYS A 53 -1.03 1.95 -10.79
N ASP A 54 -1.59 1.04 -10.01
CA ASP A 54 -2.99 1.10 -9.60
C ASP A 54 -3.17 0.55 -8.19
N ILE A 55 -4.21 1.03 -7.50
CA ILE A 55 -4.61 0.57 -6.18
C ILE A 55 -6.09 0.20 -6.21
N SER A 56 -6.38 -1.06 -5.92
CA SER A 56 -7.73 -1.57 -5.80
C SER A 56 -8.11 -1.81 -4.34
N LEU A 57 -9.32 -1.39 -3.95
CA LEU A 57 -9.88 -1.66 -2.63
C LEU A 57 -10.99 -2.71 -2.75
N LYS A 58 -10.79 -3.87 -2.12
CA LYS A 58 -11.78 -4.93 -2.01
C LYS A 58 -12.27 -5.06 -0.57
N ARG A 59 -13.59 -5.13 -0.41
CA ARG A 59 -14.26 -5.29 0.90
C ARG A 59 -15.36 -6.35 0.78
N SER A 60 -15.20 -7.46 1.47
CA SER A 60 -16.25 -8.47 1.63
C SER A 60 -17.33 -8.00 2.62
N PHE A 61 -18.48 -8.68 2.64
CA PHE A 61 -19.59 -8.35 3.53
C PHE A 61 -19.16 -8.30 5.01
N TRP A 62 -18.42 -9.30 5.47
CA TRP A 62 -17.89 -9.35 6.84
C TRP A 62 -16.86 -8.27 7.14
N GLN A 63 -16.01 -7.93 6.15
CA GLN A 63 -15.04 -6.86 6.31
C GLN A 63 -15.73 -5.50 6.47
N ARG A 64 -16.81 -5.24 5.72
CA ARG A 64 -17.64 -4.04 5.88
C ARG A 64 -18.25 -3.95 7.28
N LEU A 65 -18.76 -5.08 7.80
CA LEU A 65 -19.34 -5.13 9.14
C LEU A 65 -18.29 -4.90 10.24
N CYS A 66 -17.07 -5.42 10.06
CA CYS A 66 -15.96 -5.23 11.00
C CYS A 66 -15.17 -3.92 10.79
N GLY A 67 -15.56 -3.05 9.86
CA GLY A 67 -14.84 -1.79 9.57
C GLY A 67 -13.45 -1.97 8.97
N VAL A 68 -13.14 -3.14 8.40
CA VAL A 68 -11.84 -3.45 7.79
C VAL A 68 -11.95 -3.59 6.28
N GLY A 69 -10.82 -3.60 5.57
CA GLY A 69 -10.78 -3.88 4.13
C GLY A 69 -9.45 -4.43 3.67
N THR A 70 -9.40 -4.84 2.40
CA THR A 70 -8.18 -5.32 1.75
C THR A 70 -7.82 -4.37 0.62
N ILE A 71 -6.62 -3.80 0.66
CA ILE A 71 -6.06 -3.02 -0.44
C ILE A 71 -5.12 -3.92 -1.24
N THR A 72 -5.29 -3.95 -2.55
CA THR A 72 -4.36 -4.59 -3.49
C THR A 72 -3.63 -3.50 -4.25
N ILE A 73 -2.31 -3.50 -4.16
CA ILE A 73 -1.42 -2.58 -4.85
C ILE A 73 -0.82 -3.31 -6.05
N TYR A 74 -1.01 -2.76 -7.24
CA TYR A 74 -0.47 -3.30 -8.48
C TYR A 74 0.82 -2.58 -8.84
N SER A 75 1.91 -3.33 -8.95
CA SER A 75 3.22 -2.80 -9.33
C SER A 75 3.55 -3.18 -10.78
N SER A 76 4.41 -2.38 -11.41
CA SER A 76 4.95 -2.71 -12.74
C SER A 76 6.07 -3.74 -12.73
N ASP A 77 6.49 -4.21 -11.55
CA ASP A 77 7.68 -5.04 -11.42
C ASP A 77 7.38 -6.49 -11.79
N THR A 78 8.26 -7.13 -12.56
CA THR A 78 8.06 -8.49 -13.10
C THR A 78 8.07 -9.54 -11.97
N ASP A 79 8.81 -9.29 -10.89
CA ASP A 79 9.02 -10.25 -9.80
C ASP A 79 7.93 -10.22 -8.71
N LYS A 80 7.30 -9.06 -8.48
CA LYS A 80 6.25 -8.87 -7.47
C LYS A 80 5.17 -7.92 -7.98
N SER A 81 4.39 -8.41 -8.94
CA SER A 81 3.35 -7.64 -9.66
C SER A 81 2.16 -7.23 -8.78
N GLU A 82 1.88 -7.96 -7.70
CA GLU A 82 0.83 -7.60 -6.75
C GLU A 82 1.33 -7.63 -5.31
N GLN A 83 0.92 -6.63 -4.51
CA GLN A 83 1.07 -6.63 -3.06
C GLN A 83 -0.31 -6.50 -2.42
N ILE A 84 -0.68 -7.46 -1.55
CA ILE A 84 -2.01 -7.52 -0.97
C ILE A 84 -1.95 -7.16 0.52
N VAL A 85 -2.44 -5.97 0.85
CA VAL A 85 -2.57 -5.45 2.20
C VAL A 85 -3.93 -5.86 2.76
N LYS A 86 -3.96 -6.93 3.56
CA LYS A 86 -5.22 -7.56 4.02
C LYS A 86 -5.69 -7.02 5.37
N ASN A 87 -7.00 -6.79 5.48
CA ASN A 87 -7.71 -6.46 6.71
C ASN A 87 -7.11 -5.28 7.49
N ILE A 88 -6.91 -4.17 6.81
CA ILE A 88 -6.54 -2.90 7.42
C ILE A 88 -7.76 -2.19 7.98
N ALA A 89 -7.57 -1.45 9.08
CA ALA A 89 -8.60 -0.56 9.59
C ALA A 89 -8.72 0.68 8.68
N HIS A 90 -9.92 1.24 8.55
CA HIS A 90 -10.15 2.47 7.78
C HIS A 90 -9.58 2.42 6.35
N PRO A 91 -9.93 1.39 5.55
CA PRO A 91 -9.28 1.16 4.26
C PRO A 91 -9.47 2.30 3.24
N ASN A 92 -10.52 3.12 3.38
CA ASN A 92 -10.70 4.30 2.55
C ASN A 92 -9.62 5.35 2.84
N GLU A 93 -9.35 5.64 4.11
CA GLU A 93 -8.35 6.65 4.51
C GLU A 93 -6.95 6.23 4.10
N VAL A 94 -6.62 4.95 4.28
CA VAL A 94 -5.33 4.39 3.85
C VAL A 94 -5.18 4.42 2.33
N LYS A 95 -6.26 4.15 1.59
CA LYS A 95 -6.27 4.26 0.12
C LYS A 95 -5.98 5.70 -0.31
N GLU A 96 -6.68 6.68 0.26
CA GLU A 96 -6.47 8.10 -0.07
C GLU A 96 -5.05 8.56 0.30
N LEU A 97 -4.52 8.12 1.43
CA LEU A 97 -3.14 8.37 1.83
C LEU A 97 -2.15 7.81 0.80
N LEU A 98 -2.32 6.55 0.39
CA LEU A 98 -1.48 5.93 -0.62
C LEU A 98 -1.56 6.66 -1.97
N HIS A 99 -2.77 7.02 -2.43
CA HIS A 99 -2.96 7.79 -3.66
C HIS A 99 -2.17 9.10 -3.62
N ARG A 100 -2.35 9.90 -2.57
CA ARG A 100 -1.66 11.18 -2.42
C ARG A 100 -0.13 11.01 -2.43
N GLN A 101 0.39 10.00 -1.72
CA GLN A 101 1.82 9.75 -1.66
C GLN A 101 2.39 9.30 -3.02
N ILE A 102 1.65 8.49 -3.77
CA ILE A 102 2.05 8.07 -5.12
C ILE A 102 2.06 9.25 -6.07
N GLU A 103 1.01 10.09 -6.06
CA GLU A 103 0.93 11.28 -6.90
C GLU A 103 2.08 12.25 -6.61
N LYS A 104 2.32 12.54 -5.32
CA LYS A 104 3.45 13.37 -4.88
C LYS A 104 4.79 12.80 -5.39
N LYS A 105 5.01 11.48 -5.28
CA LYS A 105 6.25 10.84 -5.74
C LYS A 105 6.38 10.80 -7.26
N LYS A 106 5.27 10.67 -7.99
CA LYS A 106 5.26 10.75 -9.45
C LYS A 106 5.58 12.18 -9.93
N GLU A 107 5.05 13.19 -9.26
CA GLU A 107 5.35 14.61 -9.53
C GLU A 107 6.83 14.93 -9.25
N GLU A 108 7.35 14.56 -8.08
CA GLU A 108 8.77 14.76 -7.71
C GLU A 108 9.75 14.12 -8.71
N LYS A 109 9.37 12.98 -9.29
CA LYS A 109 10.16 12.27 -10.31
C LYS A 109 9.94 12.80 -11.74
N GLY A 110 9.05 13.78 -11.94
CA GLY A 110 8.70 14.30 -13.27
C GLY A 110 7.92 13.32 -14.15
N MET A 111 7.37 12.24 -13.58
CA MET A 111 6.62 11.20 -14.31
C MET A 111 5.13 11.53 -14.45
N GLY A 112 4.63 12.55 -13.73
CA GLY A 112 3.21 12.94 -13.75
C GLY A 112 2.68 13.39 -15.12
N VAL A 113 3.52 13.89 -16.03
CA VAL A 113 3.04 14.48 -17.30
C VAL A 113 2.72 13.41 -18.37
N THR A 114 3.35 12.24 -18.31
CA THR A 114 3.23 11.25 -19.40
C THR A 114 2.01 10.34 -19.27
N GLU A 115 1.50 10.08 -18.05
CA GLU A 115 0.37 9.17 -17.85
C GLU A 115 -1.01 9.84 -18.07
N PHE A 116 -1.15 11.16 -17.85
CA PHE A 116 -2.40 11.87 -18.12
C PHE A 116 -2.74 11.94 -19.63
N ILE A 117 -1.74 11.89 -20.51
CA ILE A 117 -1.97 11.91 -21.96
C ILE A 117 -2.54 10.56 -22.46
N GLN A 118 -2.33 9.46 -21.72
CA GLN A 118 -2.74 8.13 -22.18
C GLN A 118 -4.19 7.75 -21.81
N ASN A 119 -4.84 8.48 -20.88
CA ASN A 119 -6.25 8.27 -20.50
C ASN A 119 -7.13 9.51 -20.75
N GLY A 120 -6.91 10.21 -21.87
CA GLY A 120 -7.89 11.18 -22.37
C GLY A 120 -9.14 10.46 -22.87
N PRO A 121 -10.35 11.03 -22.72
CA PRO A 121 -11.57 10.38 -23.20
C PRO A 121 -11.47 10.20 -24.73
N VAL A 122 -11.57 8.95 -25.18
CA VAL A 122 -11.85 8.64 -26.58
C VAL A 122 -13.20 9.27 -26.93
N ASN A 123 -13.18 10.16 -27.93
CA ASN A 123 -14.36 10.82 -28.49
C ASN A 123 -15.44 9.82 -28.93
#